data_AF-A0A2V9ZV70-F1
#
_entry.id   AF-A0A2V9ZV70-F1
#
_cell.length_a   1.000
_cell.length_b   1.000
_cell.length_c   1.000
_cell.angle_alpha   90.00
_cell.angle_beta   90.00
_cell.angle_gamma   90.00
#
_symmetry.space_group_name_H-M   'P 1'
#
loop_
_entity.id
_entity.type
_entity.pdbx_description
1 polymer ?
#
loop_
_entity_poly.entity_id
_entity_poly.type
_entity_poly.pdbx_seq_one_letter_code
_entity_poly.pdbx_strand_id
1 'polypeptide(L)'
;MDIQVAPGSPHTLAVSKGVLNVSPAAVGGVTIFDDSTPRPTSAPGNFQLYASIQWGSNAMELYAANSESTGFDFYTLAVNSSGVVLQQDYPAVFWNPGRIHYDRGTGLVYSDDGFHAIDPSTGLPAGIFEVGGGWPMAPDSTLNTVFIFTKYAFQENSNYTINLFDMTHFVPVSSIPFSTQNGLIVGSGRFIRWGTNGLALNDSSGNIYLISAPFVSGRVTQPVSSSRCRPMDHMEPSTNSVHNREDGVIQWKALDYAGSATDPPVQLSAAASTVG
;
A
#
# COMPACT_ATOMS: atom_id res chain seq x y z
N MET A 1 -15.68 1.49 -5.15
CA MET A 1 -15.58 1.98 -6.55
C MET A 1 -14.17 2.41 -6.80
N ASP A 2 -13.69 2.13 -8.01
CA ASP A 2 -12.28 2.24 -8.31
C ASP A 2 -12.05 2.44 -9.82
N ILE A 3 -10.88 2.98 -10.15
CA ILE A 3 -10.46 3.31 -11.50
C ILE A 3 -8.97 3.00 -11.65
N GLN A 4 -8.59 2.36 -12.75
CA GLN A 4 -7.22 1.93 -13.00
C GLN A 4 -6.82 2.16 -14.45
N VAL A 5 -5.62 2.72 -14.65
CA VAL A 5 -4.99 2.88 -15.97
C VAL A 5 -4.36 1.56 -16.40
N ALA A 6 -4.57 1.14 -17.64
CA ALA A 6 -4.02 -0.09 -18.15
C ALA A 6 -2.47 -0.03 -18.28
N PRO A 7 -1.75 -1.09 -17.88
CA PRO A 7 -0.30 -1.15 -18.03
C PRO A 7 0.14 -0.99 -19.48
N GLY A 8 1.01 0.00 -19.74
CA GLY A 8 1.54 0.26 -21.08
C GLY A 8 0.56 0.92 -22.06
N SER A 9 -0.68 1.21 -21.65
CA SER A 9 -1.68 1.91 -22.48
C SER A 9 -2.36 3.02 -21.66
N PRO A 10 -1.77 4.24 -21.61
CA PRO A 10 -2.29 5.32 -20.77
C PRO A 10 -3.68 5.83 -21.22
N HIS A 11 -4.09 5.50 -22.45
CA HIS A 11 -5.41 5.84 -23.01
C HIS A 11 -6.48 4.80 -22.67
N THR A 12 -6.14 3.69 -22.02
CA THR A 12 -7.11 2.65 -21.64
C THR A 12 -7.32 2.64 -20.13
N LEU A 13 -8.58 2.71 -19.70
CA LEU A 13 -8.99 2.74 -18.30
C LEU A 13 -9.96 1.59 -18.01
N ALA A 14 -9.83 0.96 -16.84
CA ALA A 14 -10.88 0.13 -16.26
C ALA A 14 -11.61 0.95 -15.18
N VAL A 15 -12.94 0.90 -15.19
CA VAL A 15 -13.79 1.60 -14.22
C VAL A 15 -14.73 0.59 -13.56
N SER A 16 -14.57 0.41 -12.26
CA SER A 16 -15.58 -0.23 -11.42
C SER A 16 -16.65 0.79 -11.06
N LYS A 17 -17.88 0.49 -11.46
CA LYS A 17 -19.04 1.39 -11.33
C LYS A 17 -19.87 0.98 -10.13
N GLY A 18 -20.46 1.98 -9.49
CA GLY A 18 -21.37 1.78 -8.38
C GLY A 18 -22.52 2.75 -8.36
N VAL A 19 -23.43 2.53 -7.42
CA VAL A 19 -24.61 3.37 -7.19
C VAL A 19 -24.44 4.09 -5.86
N LEU A 20 -24.52 5.42 -5.89
CA LEU A 20 -24.45 6.25 -4.70
C LEU A 20 -25.65 5.96 -3.78
N ASN A 21 -25.41 5.97 -2.46
CA ASN A 21 -26.42 5.76 -1.41
C ASN A 21 -27.12 4.39 -1.45
N VAL A 22 -26.51 3.38 -2.08
CA VAL A 22 -26.95 1.98 -2.05
C VAL A 22 -25.88 1.14 -1.38
N SER A 23 -26.31 0.10 -0.65
CA SER A 23 -25.41 -0.89 -0.05
C SER A 23 -25.88 -2.30 -0.46
N PRO A 24 -25.03 -3.11 -1.14
CA PRO A 24 -23.69 -2.76 -1.63
C PRO A 24 -23.75 -1.70 -2.75
N ALA A 25 -22.74 -0.82 -2.80
CA ALA A 25 -22.61 0.20 -3.83
C ALA A 25 -22.04 -0.38 -5.14
N ALA A 26 -21.22 -1.43 -5.09
CA ALA A 26 -20.48 -2.03 -6.23
C ALA A 26 -21.36 -2.83 -7.23
N VAL A 27 -22.61 -2.43 -7.41
CA VAL A 27 -23.58 -3.15 -8.25
C VAL A 27 -23.53 -2.78 -9.73
N GLY A 28 -22.67 -1.83 -10.13
CA GLY A 28 -22.63 -1.29 -11.50
C GLY A 28 -21.79 -2.09 -12.50
N GLY A 29 -20.99 -3.06 -12.04
CA GLY A 29 -20.10 -3.84 -12.90
C GLY A 29 -18.82 -3.09 -13.31
N VAL A 30 -18.06 -3.65 -14.25
CA VAL A 30 -16.81 -3.05 -14.75
C VAL A 30 -16.92 -2.74 -16.24
N THR A 31 -16.47 -1.55 -16.64
CA THR A 31 -16.39 -1.13 -18.04
C THR A 31 -14.96 -0.70 -18.37
N ILE A 32 -14.49 -1.08 -19.56
CA ILE A 32 -13.22 -0.58 -20.12
C ILE A 32 -13.52 0.62 -21.00
N PHE A 33 -12.73 1.67 -20.87
CA PHE A 33 -12.77 2.86 -21.71
C PHE A 33 -11.46 3.01 -22.47
N ASP A 34 -11.55 3.39 -23.73
CA ASP A 34 -10.43 3.98 -24.48
C ASP A 34 -10.73 5.47 -24.63
N ASP A 35 -9.96 6.29 -23.91
CA ASP A 35 -10.24 7.71 -23.64
C ASP A 35 -11.66 7.91 -23.09
N SER A 36 -12.53 8.59 -23.84
CA SER A 36 -13.92 8.85 -23.48
C SER A 36 -14.90 7.77 -23.99
N THR A 37 -14.41 6.74 -24.68
CA THR A 37 -15.25 5.77 -25.39
C THR A 37 -15.31 4.45 -24.64
N PRO A 38 -16.48 4.03 -24.11
CA PRO A 38 -16.61 2.71 -23.50
C PRO A 38 -16.52 1.62 -24.56
N ARG A 39 -15.80 0.54 -24.26
CA ARG A 39 -15.84 -0.68 -25.08
C ARG A 39 -17.23 -1.33 -25.00
N PRO A 40 -17.67 -2.03 -26.07
CA PRO A 40 -19.04 -2.56 -26.15
C PRO A 40 -19.46 -3.50 -25.01
N THR A 41 -18.53 -4.28 -24.47
CA THR A 41 -18.80 -5.31 -23.46
C THR A 41 -18.33 -4.85 -22.07
N SER A 42 -19.24 -4.91 -21.10
CA SER A 42 -18.95 -4.70 -19.68
C SER A 42 -19.19 -5.97 -18.90
N ALA A 43 -18.39 -6.19 -17.85
CA ALA A 43 -18.65 -7.25 -16.89
C ALA A 43 -19.88 -6.84 -16.05
N PRO A 44 -20.89 -7.71 -15.91
CA PRO A 44 -22.11 -7.36 -15.20
C PRO A 44 -21.83 -7.20 -13.69
N GLY A 45 -22.55 -6.29 -13.05
CA GLY A 45 -22.57 -6.16 -11.58
C GLY A 45 -23.78 -6.87 -10.95
N ASN A 46 -24.28 -6.29 -9.85
CA ASN A 46 -25.39 -6.77 -9.02
C ASN A 46 -25.05 -8.00 -8.16
N PHE A 47 -24.80 -9.15 -8.78
CA PHE A 47 -24.39 -10.36 -8.06
C PHE A 47 -22.88 -10.39 -7.79
N GLN A 48 -22.07 -9.94 -8.75
CA GLN A 48 -20.65 -9.71 -8.57
C GLN A 48 -20.40 -8.27 -8.11
N LEU A 49 -19.61 -8.12 -7.05
CA LEU A 49 -19.31 -6.84 -6.42
C LEU A 49 -17.83 -6.51 -6.60
N TYR A 50 -17.51 -5.70 -7.60
CA TYR A 50 -16.12 -5.34 -7.91
C TYR A 50 -15.68 -4.09 -7.14
N ALA A 51 -15.60 -4.15 -5.81
CA ALA A 51 -15.37 -2.97 -4.97
C ALA A 51 -13.99 -2.31 -5.19
N SER A 52 -12.97 -3.14 -5.47
CA SER A 52 -11.62 -2.76 -5.90
C SER A 52 -11.26 -3.51 -7.18
N ILE A 53 -10.53 -2.85 -8.08
CA ILE A 53 -10.00 -3.45 -9.31
C ILE A 53 -8.51 -3.16 -9.44
N GLN A 54 -7.78 -4.07 -10.07
CA GLN A 54 -6.34 -3.96 -10.27
C GLN A 54 -5.93 -4.68 -11.55
N TRP A 55 -5.22 -4.00 -12.45
CA TRP A 55 -4.66 -4.66 -13.63
C TRP A 55 -3.58 -5.66 -13.24
N GLY A 56 -3.51 -6.76 -13.98
CA GLY A 56 -2.42 -7.73 -13.90
C GLY A 56 -1.14 -7.23 -14.58
N SER A 57 -0.33 -8.15 -15.08
CA SER A 57 0.97 -7.83 -15.69
C SER A 57 0.88 -7.03 -17.00
N ASN A 58 -0.30 -7.01 -17.62
CA ASN A 58 -0.58 -6.41 -18.93
C ASN A 58 -2.04 -5.95 -19.01
N ALA A 59 -2.44 -5.39 -20.16
CA ALA A 59 -3.77 -4.84 -20.40
C ALA A 59 -4.84 -5.89 -20.84
N MET A 60 -4.59 -7.18 -20.59
CA MET A 60 -5.51 -8.27 -20.95
C MET A 60 -6.14 -8.96 -19.73
N GLU A 61 -5.63 -8.70 -18.53
CA GLU A 61 -6.11 -9.32 -17.29
C GLU A 61 -6.39 -8.23 -16.26
N LEU A 62 -7.60 -8.27 -15.70
CA LEU A 62 -8.01 -7.40 -14.61
C LEU A 62 -8.47 -8.29 -13.45
N TYR A 63 -8.03 -7.95 -12.26
CA TYR A 63 -8.45 -8.59 -11.02
C TYR A 63 -9.42 -7.68 -10.28
N ALA A 64 -10.32 -8.28 -9.50
CA ALA A 64 -11.24 -7.54 -8.67
C ALA A 64 -11.51 -8.25 -7.34
N ALA A 65 -11.95 -7.49 -6.35
CA ALA A 65 -12.32 -8.05 -5.06
C ALA A 65 -13.63 -7.46 -4.55
N ASN A 66 -14.41 -8.31 -3.89
CA ASN A 66 -15.59 -7.93 -3.14
C ASN A 66 -15.20 -7.53 -1.71
N SER A 67 -15.43 -6.28 -1.34
CA SER A 67 -15.23 -5.78 0.03
C SER A 67 -16.52 -5.19 0.63
N GLU A 68 -17.68 -5.45 0.00
CA GLU A 68 -18.95 -4.78 0.34
C GLU A 68 -20.03 -5.77 0.81
N SER A 69 -19.79 -7.08 0.68
CA SER A 69 -20.59 -8.13 1.31
C SER A 69 -19.69 -9.16 1.99
N THR A 70 -20.30 -10.08 2.75
CA THR A 70 -19.56 -11.13 3.46
C THR A 70 -19.09 -12.27 2.55
N GLY A 71 -19.32 -12.19 1.23
CA GLY A 71 -18.79 -13.15 0.28
C GLY A 71 -17.26 -13.05 0.15
N PHE A 72 -16.73 -11.82 0.17
CA PHE A 72 -15.29 -11.54 0.11
C PHE A 72 -14.53 -12.27 -1.02
N ASP A 73 -15.22 -12.39 -2.16
CA ASP A 73 -14.74 -13.10 -3.33
C ASP A 73 -13.58 -12.36 -4.02
N PHE A 74 -12.77 -13.15 -4.72
CA PHE A 74 -11.76 -12.69 -5.67
C PHE A 74 -12.21 -13.04 -7.09
N TYR A 75 -12.12 -12.09 -8.01
CA TYR A 75 -12.52 -12.28 -9.40
C TYR A 75 -11.34 -12.06 -10.34
N THR A 76 -11.26 -12.89 -11.38
CA THR A 76 -10.42 -12.62 -12.55
C THR A 76 -11.30 -12.27 -13.74
N LEU A 77 -10.88 -11.26 -14.49
CA LEU A 77 -11.59 -10.74 -15.64
C LEU A 77 -10.64 -10.71 -16.84
N ALA A 78 -11.12 -11.20 -17.97
CA ALA A 78 -10.41 -11.13 -19.23
C ALA A 78 -10.79 -9.83 -19.97
N VAL A 79 -9.79 -9.13 -20.49
CA VAL A 79 -9.95 -7.90 -21.26
C VAL A 79 -9.46 -8.09 -22.69
N ASN A 80 -10.25 -7.64 -23.65
CA ASN A 80 -9.88 -7.59 -25.06
C ASN A 80 -10.49 -6.35 -25.73
N SER A 81 -10.34 -6.23 -27.06
CA SER A 81 -10.85 -5.09 -27.84
C SER A 81 -12.38 -4.91 -27.76
N SER A 82 -13.14 -5.96 -27.45
CA SER A 82 -14.58 -5.86 -27.25
C SER A 82 -14.95 -5.36 -25.86
N GLY A 83 -14.06 -5.44 -24.87
CA GLY A 83 -14.32 -4.99 -23.50
C GLY A 83 -13.82 -5.97 -22.45
N VAL A 84 -14.58 -6.13 -21.36
CA VAL A 84 -14.21 -6.97 -20.22
C VAL A 84 -15.31 -7.99 -19.91
N VAL A 85 -14.89 -9.20 -19.55
CA VAL A 85 -15.78 -10.29 -19.12
C VAL A 85 -15.23 -10.96 -17.88
N LEU A 86 -16.11 -11.43 -16.99
CA LEU A 86 -15.72 -12.27 -15.86
C LEU A 86 -15.19 -13.61 -16.40
N GLN A 87 -14.01 -14.01 -15.92
CA GLN A 87 -13.39 -15.28 -16.27
C GLN A 87 -13.53 -16.29 -15.14
N GLN A 88 -13.20 -15.90 -13.91
CA GLN A 88 -13.31 -16.76 -12.74
C GLN A 88 -13.82 -15.98 -11.53
N ASP A 89 -14.63 -16.67 -10.74
CA ASP A 89 -15.11 -16.25 -9.43
C ASP A 89 -14.57 -17.24 -8.40
N TYR A 90 -13.78 -16.74 -7.46
CA TYR A 90 -13.24 -17.50 -6.33
C TYR A 90 -13.91 -16.99 -5.05
N PRO A 91 -14.89 -17.73 -4.50
CA PRO A 91 -15.66 -17.26 -3.36
C PRO A 91 -14.84 -17.33 -2.07
N ALA A 92 -15.06 -16.38 -1.16
CA ALA A 92 -14.49 -16.37 0.18
C ALA A 92 -12.95 -16.55 0.24
N VAL A 93 -12.25 -15.96 -0.73
CA VAL A 93 -10.78 -15.96 -0.78
C VAL A 93 -10.19 -15.04 0.28
N PHE A 94 -10.84 -13.91 0.52
CA PHE A 94 -10.37 -12.90 1.47
C PHE A 94 -11.21 -12.87 2.74
N TRP A 95 -10.67 -12.22 3.77
CA TRP A 95 -11.42 -11.93 5.00
C TRP A 95 -12.16 -10.60 4.95
N ASN A 96 -11.47 -9.55 4.47
CA ASN A 96 -12.04 -8.23 4.22
C ASN A 96 -11.04 -7.46 3.35
N PRO A 97 -11.04 -7.68 2.02
CA PRO A 97 -9.88 -7.37 1.19
C PRO A 97 -9.55 -5.90 1.10
N GLY A 98 -10.46 -5.00 1.46
CA GLY A 98 -10.28 -3.56 1.22
C GLY A 98 -9.98 -3.31 -0.25
N ARG A 99 -8.76 -2.85 -0.55
CA ARG A 99 -8.24 -2.82 -1.93
C ARG A 99 -7.28 -3.96 -2.20
N ILE A 100 -7.20 -4.32 -3.48
CA ILE A 100 -6.21 -5.28 -3.97
C ILE A 100 -5.10 -4.58 -4.76
N HIS A 101 -3.92 -5.18 -4.73
CA HIS A 101 -2.70 -4.73 -5.37
C HIS A 101 -2.07 -5.90 -6.10
N TYR A 102 -1.58 -5.70 -7.31
CA TYR A 102 -0.89 -6.73 -8.07
C TYR A 102 0.58 -6.36 -8.15
N ASP A 103 1.45 -7.28 -7.72
CA ASP A 103 2.89 -7.12 -7.90
C ASP A 103 3.35 -7.95 -9.09
N ARG A 104 3.98 -7.30 -10.07
CA ARG A 104 4.42 -7.94 -11.31
C ARG A 104 5.62 -8.89 -11.11
N GLY A 105 6.47 -8.64 -10.13
CA GLY A 105 7.66 -9.44 -9.91
C GLY A 105 7.35 -10.76 -9.21
N THR A 106 6.37 -10.79 -8.30
CA THR A 106 5.86 -12.05 -7.71
C THR A 106 4.74 -12.68 -8.52
N GLY A 107 3.99 -11.88 -9.27
CA GLY A 107 2.77 -12.34 -9.98
C GLY A 107 1.59 -12.59 -9.05
N LEU A 108 1.66 -12.12 -7.79
CA LEU A 108 0.64 -12.33 -6.78
C LEU A 108 -0.27 -11.11 -6.63
N VAL A 109 -1.48 -11.35 -6.13
CA VAL A 109 -2.40 -10.30 -5.67
C VAL A 109 -2.36 -10.21 -4.15
N TYR A 110 -2.25 -9.00 -3.64
CA TYR A 110 -2.17 -8.66 -2.23
C TYR A 110 -3.40 -7.85 -1.85
N SER A 111 -4.01 -8.11 -0.70
CA SER A 111 -5.21 -7.41 -0.23
C SER A 111 -4.93 -6.59 1.02
N ASP A 112 -5.56 -5.42 1.15
CA ASP A 112 -5.56 -4.58 2.35
C ASP A 112 -6.25 -5.24 3.56
N ASP A 113 -6.57 -6.54 3.51
CA ASP A 113 -7.00 -7.29 4.68
C ASP A 113 -5.86 -7.52 5.68
N GLY A 114 -4.63 -7.13 5.32
CA GLY A 114 -3.45 -7.23 6.16
C GLY A 114 -2.85 -8.63 6.22
N PHE A 115 -3.44 -9.61 5.53
CA PHE A 115 -3.06 -11.01 5.64
C PHE A 115 -2.66 -11.60 4.30
N HIS A 116 -3.47 -11.51 3.25
CA HIS A 116 -3.32 -12.42 2.12
C HIS A 116 -2.42 -11.90 1.01
N ALA A 117 -1.51 -12.78 0.56
CA ALA A 117 -1.06 -12.81 -0.82
C ALA A 117 -1.69 -14.06 -1.48
N ILE A 118 -2.26 -13.91 -2.67
CA ILE A 118 -2.94 -14.98 -3.39
C ILE A 118 -2.36 -15.17 -4.79
N ASP A 119 -2.39 -16.40 -5.28
CA ASP A 119 -2.11 -16.73 -6.68
C ASP A 119 -3.38 -16.47 -7.51
N PRO A 120 -3.38 -15.49 -8.43
CA PRO A 120 -4.57 -15.15 -9.20
C PRO A 120 -5.02 -16.25 -10.18
N SER A 121 -4.16 -17.22 -10.49
CA SER A 121 -4.49 -18.33 -11.40
C SER A 121 -5.29 -19.46 -10.73
N THR A 122 -5.18 -19.56 -9.40
CA THR A 122 -5.83 -20.62 -8.61
C THR A 122 -6.80 -20.07 -7.55
N GLY A 123 -6.69 -18.78 -7.21
CA GLY A 123 -7.42 -18.17 -6.10
C GLY A 123 -6.95 -18.65 -4.72
N LEU A 124 -5.86 -19.42 -4.66
CA LEU A 124 -5.34 -19.99 -3.42
C LEU A 124 -4.35 -19.03 -2.74
N PRO A 125 -4.30 -19.02 -1.40
CA PRO A 125 -3.28 -18.28 -0.66
C PRO A 125 -1.86 -18.75 -1.01
N ALA A 126 -0.99 -17.80 -1.32
CA ALA A 126 0.45 -17.99 -1.48
C ALA A 126 1.21 -17.74 -0.17
N GLY A 127 0.66 -16.90 0.71
CA GLY A 127 1.20 -16.65 2.04
C GLY A 127 0.38 -15.66 2.86
N ILE A 128 0.72 -15.53 4.14
CA ILE A 128 -0.01 -14.71 5.11
C ILE A 128 0.95 -13.81 5.91
N PHE A 129 0.61 -12.53 6.07
CA PHE A 129 1.31 -11.60 6.95
C PHE A 129 0.60 -11.47 8.32
N GLU A 130 1.27 -11.83 9.41
CA GLU A 130 0.67 -11.85 10.75
C GLU A 130 0.66 -10.46 11.44
N VAL A 131 -0.03 -9.46 10.88
CA VAL A 131 -0.17 -8.12 11.51
C VAL A 131 -1.46 -7.89 12.27
N GLY A 132 -2.47 -8.75 12.08
CA GLY A 132 -3.77 -8.61 12.73
C GLY A 132 -4.64 -7.51 12.12
N GLY A 133 -5.74 -7.87 11.46
CA GLY A 133 -6.76 -6.94 10.96
C GLY A 133 -6.46 -6.28 9.61
N GLY A 134 -7.48 -5.63 9.02
CA GLY A 134 -7.45 -5.01 7.69
C GLY A 134 -6.68 -3.70 7.64
N TRP A 135 -5.47 -3.76 7.11
CA TRP A 135 -4.53 -2.65 7.02
C TRP A 135 -4.06 -2.43 5.59
N PRO A 136 -4.01 -1.15 5.12
CA PRO A 136 -3.59 -0.88 3.76
C PRO A 136 -2.11 -1.24 3.57
N MET A 137 -1.83 -1.84 2.42
CA MET A 137 -0.49 -2.34 2.11
C MET A 137 0.02 -1.88 0.75
N ALA A 138 1.34 -1.90 0.59
CA ALA A 138 2.03 -1.57 -0.65
C ALA A 138 3.11 -2.63 -0.91
N PRO A 139 2.88 -3.61 -1.80
CA PRO A 139 3.90 -4.58 -2.18
C PRO A 139 4.95 -3.97 -3.13
N ASP A 140 6.20 -4.42 -3.03
CA ASP A 140 7.30 -4.06 -3.94
C ASP A 140 8.33 -5.19 -4.04
N SER A 141 8.18 -6.04 -5.06
CA SER A 141 9.10 -7.16 -5.32
C SER A 141 10.51 -6.75 -5.67
N THR A 142 10.74 -5.52 -6.16
CA THR A 142 12.10 -5.03 -6.43
C THR A 142 12.91 -4.89 -5.13
N LEU A 143 12.22 -4.72 -4.01
CA LEU A 143 12.77 -4.67 -2.66
C LEU A 143 12.54 -5.97 -1.87
N ASN A 144 11.84 -6.96 -2.43
CA ASN A 144 11.34 -8.15 -1.72
C ASN A 144 10.58 -7.77 -0.43
N THR A 145 9.81 -6.67 -0.47
CA THR A 145 9.19 -6.09 0.73
C THR A 145 7.72 -5.76 0.51
N VAL A 146 6.85 -6.17 1.44
CA VAL A 146 5.51 -5.57 1.61
C VAL A 146 5.57 -4.56 2.74
N PHE A 147 5.13 -3.33 2.45
CA PHE A 147 4.90 -2.32 3.47
C PHE A 147 3.44 -2.41 3.92
N ILE A 148 3.18 -2.52 5.22
CA ILE A 148 1.83 -2.57 5.78
C ILE A 148 1.68 -1.48 6.84
N PHE A 149 0.70 -0.61 6.64
CA PHE A 149 0.45 0.50 7.54
C PHE A 149 -0.57 0.11 8.62
N THR A 150 -0.12 -0.04 9.87
CA THR A 150 -0.95 -0.55 10.97
C THR A 150 -1.03 0.43 12.14
N LYS A 151 -1.98 0.20 13.05
CA LYS A 151 -2.04 0.88 14.35
C LYS A 151 -1.40 0.02 15.44
N TYR A 152 -0.58 0.61 16.30
CA TYR A 152 -0.02 -0.08 17.46
C TYR A 152 -1.12 -0.44 18.46
N ALA A 153 -1.39 -1.73 18.65
CA ALA A 153 -2.57 -2.22 19.38
C ALA A 153 -2.56 -1.95 20.89
N PHE A 154 -1.43 -1.56 21.49
CA PHE A 154 -1.26 -1.49 22.96
C PHE A 154 -1.14 -0.07 23.54
N GLN A 155 -1.45 1.00 22.78
CA GLN A 155 -1.42 2.37 23.30
C GLN A 155 -2.70 3.15 22.96
N GLU A 156 -3.29 3.78 23.99
CA GLU A 156 -4.48 4.61 23.86
C GLU A 156 -4.24 5.88 23.04
N ASN A 157 -2.98 6.33 22.95
CA ASN A 157 -2.55 7.45 22.12
C ASN A 157 -1.93 6.91 20.81
N SER A 158 -2.77 6.77 19.78
CA SER A 158 -2.50 6.09 18.49
C SER A 158 -1.13 6.41 17.86
N ASN A 159 -0.13 5.59 18.14
CA ASN A 159 1.08 5.51 17.31
C ASN A 159 0.82 4.50 16.19
N TYR A 160 0.94 4.95 14.95
CA TYR A 160 0.89 4.07 13.78
C TYR A 160 2.28 3.48 13.55
N THR A 161 2.33 2.40 12.77
CA THR A 161 3.58 1.80 12.35
C THR A 161 3.52 1.42 10.87
N ILE A 162 4.66 1.53 10.19
CA ILE A 162 4.87 0.94 8.89
C ILE A 162 5.67 -0.34 9.13
N ASN A 163 5.00 -1.48 9.01
CA ASN A 163 5.63 -2.79 9.14
C ASN A 163 6.13 -3.25 7.79
N LEU A 164 7.34 -3.78 7.76
CA LEU A 164 7.99 -4.31 6.57
C LEU A 164 8.02 -5.82 6.70
N PHE A 165 7.58 -6.53 5.66
CA PHE A 165 7.60 -7.98 5.58
C PHE A 165 8.39 -8.46 4.37
N ASP A 166 9.10 -9.57 4.53
CA ASP A 166 9.74 -10.28 3.42
C ASP A 166 8.67 -10.91 2.53
N MET A 167 8.66 -10.58 1.23
CA MET A 167 7.64 -11.07 0.29
C MET A 167 7.76 -12.55 -0.05
N THR A 168 8.94 -13.14 0.15
CA THR A 168 9.21 -14.54 -0.21
C THR A 168 8.85 -15.48 0.94
N HIS A 169 9.15 -15.06 2.17
CA HIS A 169 8.98 -15.89 3.37
C HIS A 169 7.80 -15.46 4.23
N PHE A 170 7.15 -14.33 3.93
CA PHE A 170 6.00 -13.78 4.67
C PHE A 170 6.30 -13.49 6.15
N VAL A 171 7.56 -13.19 6.47
CA VAL A 171 8.01 -12.90 7.85
C VAL A 171 8.28 -11.42 8.07
N PRO A 172 8.06 -10.90 9.29
CA PRO A 172 8.37 -9.50 9.61
C PRO A 172 9.88 -9.24 9.52
N VAL A 173 10.23 -8.08 8.98
CA VAL A 173 11.61 -7.58 8.83
C VAL A 173 11.86 -6.40 9.76
N SER A 174 10.93 -5.44 9.80
CA SER A 174 11.08 -4.23 10.60
C SER A 174 9.72 -3.60 10.90
N SER A 175 9.68 -2.73 11.90
CA SER A 175 8.51 -1.91 12.24
C SER A 175 8.98 -0.49 12.51
N ILE A 176 8.49 0.46 11.71
CA ILE A 176 8.89 1.85 11.78
C ILE A 176 7.74 2.65 12.41
N PRO A 177 7.95 3.31 13.57
CA PRO A 177 6.96 4.20 14.14
C PRO A 177 6.58 5.32 13.17
N PHE A 178 5.28 5.62 13.10
CA PHE A 178 4.73 6.69 12.28
C PHE A 178 3.69 7.47 13.09
N SER A 179 3.84 8.80 13.09
CA SER A 179 2.89 9.69 13.73
C SER A 179 2.78 11.00 12.94
N THR A 180 1.65 11.67 13.13
CA THR A 180 1.39 13.00 12.56
C THR A 180 0.92 13.93 13.67
N GLN A 181 1.15 15.23 13.49
CA GLN A 181 0.81 16.23 14.50
C GLN A 181 -0.70 16.33 14.79
N ASN A 182 -1.54 16.03 13.79
CA ASN A 182 -3.00 16.15 13.88
C ASN A 182 -3.71 14.81 14.13
N GLY A 183 -2.95 13.74 14.40
CA GLY A 183 -3.48 12.37 14.36
C GLY A 183 -3.80 11.92 12.93
N LEU A 184 -4.06 10.63 12.77
CA LEU A 184 -4.47 10.03 11.49
C LEU A 184 -5.82 9.37 11.65
N ILE A 185 -6.68 9.52 10.65
CA ILE A 185 -7.91 8.74 10.54
C ILE A 185 -7.77 7.85 9.32
N VAL A 186 -7.24 6.64 9.55
CA VAL A 186 -6.98 5.70 8.47
C VAL A 186 -8.21 4.80 8.35
N GLY A 187 -9.10 5.18 7.43
CA GLY A 187 -10.19 4.35 6.93
C GLY A 187 -9.78 3.65 5.63
N SER A 188 -10.67 3.61 4.64
CA SER A 188 -10.41 3.14 3.26
C SER A 188 -9.41 4.01 2.48
N GLY A 189 -8.36 4.54 3.12
CA GLY A 189 -7.28 5.29 2.48
C GLY A 189 -6.38 4.40 1.61
N ARG A 190 -5.66 4.98 0.66
CA ARG A 190 -4.71 4.28 -0.21
C ARG A 190 -3.32 4.36 0.43
N PHE A 191 -2.61 3.25 0.43
CA PHE A 191 -1.20 3.18 0.75
C PHE A 191 -0.47 2.57 -0.44
N ILE A 192 0.42 3.32 -1.08
CA ILE A 192 1.06 2.91 -2.33
C ILE A 192 2.54 3.26 -2.34
N ARG A 193 3.29 2.58 -3.23
CA ARG A 193 4.61 3.03 -3.66
C ARG A 193 4.48 4.21 -4.61
N TRP A 194 5.39 5.19 -4.52
CA TRP A 194 5.57 6.21 -5.55
C TRP A 194 7.04 6.33 -5.91
N GLY A 195 7.33 6.25 -7.21
CA GLY A 195 8.70 6.13 -7.70
C GLY A 195 9.44 4.94 -7.08
N THR A 196 10.77 5.04 -7.01
CA THR A 196 11.64 4.00 -6.46
C THR A 196 11.96 4.20 -4.96
N ASN A 197 11.55 5.33 -4.36
CA ASN A 197 12.08 5.81 -3.08
C ASN A 197 10.98 6.28 -2.11
N GLY A 198 9.73 5.89 -2.35
CA GLY A 198 8.59 6.61 -1.80
C GLY A 198 7.40 5.75 -1.43
N LEU A 199 6.77 6.09 -0.32
CA LEU A 199 5.41 5.65 0.04
C LEU A 199 4.48 6.86 0.09
N ALA A 200 3.23 6.66 -0.33
CA ALA A 200 2.19 7.67 -0.22
C ALA A 200 1.00 7.06 0.51
N LEU A 201 0.44 7.83 1.46
CA LEU A 201 -0.74 7.48 2.23
C LEU A 201 -1.75 8.61 2.10
N ASN A 202 -3.04 8.29 1.99
CA ASN A 202 -4.09 9.26 2.28
C ASN A 202 -4.96 8.82 3.44
N ASP A 203 -5.42 9.80 4.23
CA ASP A 203 -6.39 9.56 5.30
C ASP A 203 -7.82 9.83 4.83
N SER A 204 -8.80 9.52 5.68
CA SER A 204 -10.22 9.77 5.39
C SER A 204 -10.61 11.25 5.46
N SER A 205 -9.73 12.11 5.94
CA SER A 205 -9.90 13.57 5.95
C SER A 205 -9.40 14.22 4.65
N GLY A 206 -8.82 13.43 3.73
CA GLY A 206 -8.31 13.89 2.45
C GLY A 206 -6.87 14.40 2.50
N ASN A 207 -6.16 14.26 3.62
CA ASN A 207 -4.74 14.59 3.66
C ASN A 207 -3.94 13.54 2.90
N ILE A 208 -2.86 13.99 2.25
CA ILE A 208 -1.90 13.13 1.56
C ILE A 208 -0.55 13.27 2.25
N TYR A 209 0.03 12.14 2.62
CA TYR A 209 1.34 12.03 3.24
C TYR A 209 2.30 11.39 2.25
N LEU A 210 3.40 12.08 1.95
CA LEU A 210 4.51 11.54 1.18
C LEU A 210 5.64 11.17 2.13
N ILE A 211 6.03 9.90 2.11
CA ILE A 211 7.03 9.32 2.99
C ILE A 211 8.23 8.95 2.13
N SER A 212 9.38 9.57 2.40
CA SER A 212 10.66 9.23 1.81
C SER A 212 11.70 9.09 2.90
N ALA A 213 12.38 7.95 2.93
CA ALA A 213 13.30 7.54 3.97
C ALA A 213 14.20 6.39 3.47
N PRO A 214 15.32 6.10 4.13
CA PRO A 214 16.19 4.99 3.73
C PRO A 214 15.46 3.63 3.68
N PHE A 215 14.54 3.37 4.62
CA PHE A 215 13.80 2.10 4.69
C PHE A 215 12.84 1.85 3.51
N VAL A 216 12.51 2.88 2.72
CA VAL A 216 11.63 2.75 1.54
C VAL A 216 12.39 2.61 0.21
N SER A 217 13.74 2.62 0.25
CA SER A 217 14.59 2.72 -0.94
C SER A 217 15.63 1.59 -1.06
N GLY A 218 15.79 0.74 -0.05
CA GLY A 218 16.81 -0.31 -0.06
C GLY A 218 16.64 -1.28 1.09
N ARG A 219 17.04 -2.54 0.84
CA ARG A 219 16.92 -3.68 1.75
C ARG A 219 17.35 -3.26 3.15
N VAL A 220 16.42 -3.28 4.11
CA VAL A 220 16.81 -3.35 5.51
C VAL A 220 17.66 -4.61 5.61
N THR A 221 18.97 -4.45 5.72
CA THR A 221 19.87 -5.57 5.99
C THR A 221 19.32 -6.23 7.23
N GLN A 222 19.02 -7.53 7.14
CA GLN A 222 18.61 -8.35 8.29
C GLN A 222 19.43 -7.94 9.51
N PRO A 223 18.84 -7.85 10.72
CA PRO A 223 19.63 -7.64 11.92
C PRO A 223 20.72 -8.72 11.93
N VAL A 224 21.98 -8.30 11.87
CA VAL A 224 23.12 -9.19 12.06
C VAL A 224 22.89 -9.90 13.38
N SER A 225 22.95 -11.24 13.39
CA SER A 225 22.90 -12.01 14.64
C SER A 225 23.78 -11.33 15.67
N SER A 226 23.22 -11.15 16.87
CA SER A 226 23.85 -10.47 18.00
C SER A 226 25.33 -10.83 18.12
N SER A 227 26.18 -9.86 17.78
CA SER A 227 27.59 -9.93 18.15
C SER A 227 27.64 -9.90 19.67
N ARG A 228 28.08 -11.02 20.27
CA ARG A 228 28.27 -11.17 21.72
C ARG A 228 28.87 -9.90 22.32
N CYS A 229 28.29 -9.44 23.43
CA CYS A 229 28.86 -8.40 24.28
C CYS A 229 30.36 -8.67 24.48
N ARG A 230 31.22 -7.75 24.01
CA ARG A 230 32.56 -7.60 24.55
C ARG A 230 32.48 -6.61 25.71
N PRO A 231 33.21 -6.83 26.82
CA PRO A 231 33.17 -5.92 27.97
C PRO A 231 33.59 -4.51 27.57
N MET A 232 32.95 -3.50 28.17
CA MET A 232 33.34 -2.10 28.07
C MET A 232 34.70 -1.89 28.72
N ASP A 233 35.70 -1.45 27.96
CA ASP A 233 36.87 -0.78 28.49
C ASP A 233 36.92 0.66 27.93
N HIS A 234 36.89 1.61 28.87
CA HIS A 234 37.36 3.00 28.82
C HIS A 234 36.88 3.94 27.69
N MET A 235 36.18 5.00 28.13
CA MET A 235 35.66 6.12 27.35
C MET A 235 36.63 7.31 27.45
N GLU A 236 37.23 7.75 26.34
CA GLU A 236 37.84 9.09 26.22
C GLU A 236 36.88 10.01 25.44
N PRO A 237 36.67 11.26 25.86
CA PRO A 237 35.75 12.17 25.19
C PRO A 237 36.47 12.91 24.05
N SER A 238 35.87 12.94 22.86
CA SER A 238 36.28 13.91 21.82
C SER A 238 35.16 14.93 21.57
N THR A 239 35.61 16.17 21.44
CA THR A 239 34.86 17.42 21.46
C THR A 239 34.19 17.73 20.12
N ASN A 240 32.92 18.16 20.16
CA ASN A 240 32.22 18.78 19.03
C ASN A 240 32.89 20.09 18.61
N SER A 241 33.07 20.31 17.30
CA SER A 241 33.32 21.64 16.73
C SER A 241 32.24 21.97 15.69
N VAL A 242 31.62 23.13 15.86
CA VAL A 242 30.59 23.72 14.98
C VAL A 242 31.28 24.78 14.12
N HIS A 243 31.08 24.75 12.80
CA HIS A 243 31.43 25.87 11.92
C HIS A 243 30.14 26.40 11.28
N ASN A 244 29.74 27.61 11.66
CA ASN A 244 28.70 28.37 10.97
C ASN A 244 29.32 29.13 9.79
N ARG A 245 28.70 29.03 8.61
CA ARG A 245 28.69 30.12 7.63
C ARG A 245 27.29 30.27 7.06
N GLU A 246 26.79 31.50 7.19
CA GLU A 246 25.62 32.03 6.48
C GLU A 246 25.97 32.18 5.01
N ASP A 247 25.11 31.71 4.11
CA ASP A 247 24.96 32.23 2.75
C ASP A 247 23.55 31.88 2.24
N GLY A 248 22.82 32.89 1.77
CA GLY A 248 21.39 32.87 1.46
C GLY A 248 21.00 32.03 0.24
N VAL A 249 20.75 30.74 0.45
CA VAL A 249 20.10 29.84 -0.49
C VAL A 249 18.90 29.20 0.19
N ILE A 250 17.73 29.19 -0.45
CA ILE A 250 16.56 28.42 0.00
C ILE A 250 16.95 26.94 -0.04
N GLN A 251 17.21 26.36 1.13
CA GLN A 251 17.55 24.95 1.31
C GLN A 251 16.26 24.15 1.57
N TRP A 252 15.94 23.22 0.67
CA TRP A 252 14.98 22.16 0.97
C TRP A 252 15.62 21.22 1.99
N LYS A 253 15.10 21.20 3.22
CA LYS A 253 15.65 20.37 4.30
C LYS A 253 15.15 18.93 4.12
N ALA A 254 15.94 18.10 3.43
CA ALA A 254 15.87 16.65 3.63
C ALA A 254 16.28 16.38 5.08
N LEU A 255 15.43 15.73 5.86
CA LEU A 255 15.78 15.23 7.19
C LEU A 255 16.39 13.84 7.01
N ASP A 256 17.71 13.78 6.92
CA ASP A 256 18.45 12.54 7.01
C ASP A 256 18.26 11.97 8.42
N TYR A 257 17.51 10.88 8.53
CA TYR A 257 17.40 10.12 9.78
C TYR A 257 18.55 9.12 9.87
N ALA A 258 19.50 9.41 10.76
CA ALA A 258 20.43 8.41 11.30
C ALA A 258 20.17 8.35 12.81
N GLY A 259 19.32 7.41 13.26
CA GLY A 259 18.98 7.31 14.69
C GLY A 259 18.74 5.87 15.13
N SER A 260 19.59 5.39 16.04
CA SER A 260 19.43 4.15 16.80
C SER A 260 18.28 4.23 17.82
N ALA A 261 17.83 3.08 18.32
CA ALA A 261 16.59 2.83 19.08
C ALA A 261 16.41 3.55 20.45
N THR A 262 17.05 4.69 20.72
CA THR A 262 16.94 5.42 21.99
C THR A 262 16.70 6.92 21.88
N ASP A 263 16.52 7.50 20.69
CA ASP A 263 16.22 8.94 20.57
C ASP A 263 14.72 9.26 20.58
N PRO A 264 14.31 10.40 21.19
CA PRO A 264 12.91 10.82 21.20
C PRO A 264 12.43 11.24 19.80
N PRO A 265 11.12 11.10 19.50
CA PRO A 265 10.59 11.30 18.15
C PRO A 265 10.72 12.76 17.68
N VAL A 266 11.29 12.95 16.49
CA VAL A 266 11.40 14.25 15.81
C VAL A 266 10.03 14.64 15.23
N GLN A 267 9.55 15.82 15.62
CA GLN A 267 8.31 16.44 15.13
C GLN A 267 8.45 16.89 13.67
N LEU A 268 7.55 16.45 12.78
CA LEU A 268 7.45 16.92 11.40
C LEU A 268 6.34 17.98 11.29
N SER A 269 6.67 19.18 10.80
CA SER A 269 5.67 20.23 10.50
C SER A 269 5.12 20.05 9.08
N ALA A 270 3.80 19.91 8.94
CA ALA A 270 3.13 19.92 7.65
C ALA A 270 2.94 21.37 7.13
N ALA A 271 3.30 21.62 5.87
CA ALA A 271 2.89 22.83 5.17
C ALA A 271 1.52 22.57 4.51
N ALA A 272 0.46 23.15 5.07
CA ALA A 272 -0.86 23.14 4.45
C ALA A 272 -0.90 24.18 3.31
N SER A 273 -1.26 23.76 2.10
CA SER A 273 -1.64 24.66 1.01
C SER A 273 -3.16 24.80 1.01
N THR A 274 -3.69 25.90 1.52
CA THR A 274 -5.09 26.29 1.28
C THR A 274 -5.20 26.89 -0.11
N VAL A 275 -5.90 26.20 -1.01
CA VAL A 275 -6.38 26.81 -2.27
C VAL A 275 -7.73 27.43 -1.95
N GLY A 276 -7.81 28.76 -2.12
CA GLY A 276 -9.06 29.52 -2.12
C GLY A 276 -9.77 29.50 -3.46
#